data_AF-A0A1H1UB19-F1
#
_entry.id   AF-A0A1H1UB19-F1
#
_cell.length_a   1.000
_cell.length_b   1.000
_cell.length_c   1.000
_cell.angle_alpha   90.00
_cell.angle_beta   90.00
_cell.angle_gamma   90.00
#
_symmetry.space_group_name_H-M   'P 1'
#
loop_
_entity.id
_entity.type
_entity.pdbx_description
1 polymer ?
#
loop_
_entity_poly.entity_id
_entity_poly.type
_entity_poly.pdbx_seq_one_letter_code
_entity_poly.pdbx_strand_id
1 'polypeptide(L)'
;MLAKAFVVAMAADIARSDYAKPTLIRSHSREWLIACRWGPDGEYLSLATAGVMRDPNGRVAPDAIAPIHSLFGVLVSESESEAASTFLLVRQLPFPVELAGTFFPADGYARLQQRETISLVSKTRYSHSCGWLDGREVRKDIPDPAPSSAEAMAWHIEAKRCDWIGEFISESILQEKRAMRANG
;
A
#
# COMPACT_ATOMS: atom_id res chain seq x y z
N MET A 1 -1.60 1.39 -19.17
CA MET A 1 -1.15 0.26 -18.33
C MET A 1 -0.50 0.84 -17.08
N LEU A 2 -0.80 0.29 -15.90
CA LEU A 2 -0.17 0.74 -14.64
C LEU A 2 1.31 0.34 -14.65
N ALA A 3 2.20 1.20 -14.15
CA ALA A 3 3.62 0.87 -14.03
C ALA A 3 3.82 -0.39 -13.18
N LYS A 4 4.73 -1.26 -13.61
CA LYS A 4 5.07 -2.51 -12.90
C LYS A 4 6.04 -2.27 -11.74
N ALA A 5 6.81 -1.19 -11.77
CA ALA A 5 7.66 -0.78 -10.66
C ALA A 5 7.48 0.72 -10.35
N PHE A 6 7.25 1.06 -9.09
CA PHE A 6 7.20 2.45 -8.65
C PHE A 6 7.37 2.57 -7.13
N VAL A 7 7.75 3.75 -6.67
CA VAL A 7 7.66 4.22 -5.29
C VAL A 7 7.04 5.61 -5.33
N VAL A 8 5.88 5.78 -4.72
CA VAL A 8 5.15 7.07 -4.77
C VAL A 8 4.59 7.43 -3.40
N ALA A 9 4.53 8.72 -3.11
CA ALA A 9 3.78 9.24 -1.99
C ALA A 9 2.29 9.33 -2.35
N MET A 10 1.42 9.05 -1.38
CA MET A 10 -0.02 9.18 -1.55
C MET A 10 -0.63 9.95 -0.38
N ALA A 11 -1.55 10.86 -0.69
CA ALA A 11 -2.44 11.45 0.29
C ALA A 11 -3.60 10.49 0.54
N ALA A 12 -3.76 10.00 1.78
CA ALA A 12 -4.76 9.00 2.13
C ALA A 12 -5.78 9.51 3.13
N ASP A 13 -7.05 9.17 2.89
CA ASP A 13 -8.08 9.11 3.93
C ASP A 13 -8.14 7.68 4.47
N ILE A 14 -7.97 7.53 5.78
CA ILE A 14 -8.00 6.25 6.47
C ILE A 14 -9.19 6.24 7.41
N ALA A 15 -10.25 5.53 7.05
CA ALA A 15 -11.35 5.25 7.95
C ALA A 15 -11.04 3.99 8.76
N ARG A 16 -11.23 4.07 10.09
CA ARG A 16 -11.03 2.95 11.02
C ARG A 16 -12.37 2.47 11.54
N SER A 17 -12.58 1.15 11.50
CA SER A 17 -13.82 0.51 11.92
C SER A 17 -13.54 -0.71 12.79
N ASP A 18 -14.61 -1.21 13.40
CA ASP A 18 -14.55 -2.43 14.20
C ASP A 18 -14.18 -3.66 13.34
N TYR A 19 -13.34 -4.55 13.87
CA TYR A 19 -12.92 -5.78 13.19
C TYR A 19 -14.09 -6.66 12.75
N ALA A 20 -15.09 -6.84 13.63
CA ALA A 20 -16.24 -7.70 13.37
C ALA A 20 -17.38 -6.96 12.65
N LYS A 21 -17.35 -5.62 12.66
CA LYS A 21 -18.32 -4.75 11.97
C LYS A 21 -17.60 -3.70 11.12
N PRO A 22 -16.94 -4.09 10.02
CA PRO A 22 -16.11 -3.16 9.23
C PRO A 22 -16.92 -2.03 8.59
N THR A 23 -18.24 -2.17 8.45
CA THR A 23 -19.13 -1.10 7.98
C THR A 23 -19.37 0.00 9.00
N LEU A 24 -19.11 -0.23 10.29
CA LEU A 24 -19.27 0.76 11.35
C LEU A 24 -17.98 1.56 11.53
N ILE A 25 -17.87 2.65 10.77
CA ILE A 25 -16.73 3.56 10.87
C ILE A 25 -16.75 4.30 12.22
N ARG A 26 -15.61 4.26 12.93
CA ARG A 26 -15.42 4.88 14.25
C ARG A 26 -14.61 6.18 14.18
N SER A 27 -13.67 6.27 13.24
CA SER A 27 -12.85 7.47 13.06
C SER A 27 -12.28 7.56 11.65
N HIS A 28 -11.85 8.77 11.28
CA HIS A 28 -11.08 9.05 10.07
C HIS A 28 -9.78 9.75 10.43
N SER A 29 -8.72 9.49 9.68
CA SER A 29 -7.49 10.30 9.68
C SER A 29 -7.02 10.58 8.26
N ARG A 30 -6.23 11.64 8.13
CA ARG A 30 -5.51 11.99 6.90
C ARG A 30 -4.04 11.72 7.11
N GLU A 31 -3.47 10.84 6.31
CA GLU A 31 -2.09 10.37 6.47
C GLU A 31 -1.38 10.31 5.12
N TRP A 32 -0.08 10.57 5.15
CA TRP A 32 0.80 10.25 4.04
C TRP A 32 1.02 8.75 4.01
N LEU A 33 0.94 8.16 2.82
CA LEU A 33 1.37 6.79 2.57
C LEU A 33 2.53 6.79 1.58
N ILE A 34 3.38 5.78 1.67
CA ILE A 34 4.31 5.41 0.61
C ILE A 34 3.82 4.10 0.03
N ALA A 35 3.47 4.10 -1.27
CA ALA A 35 3.12 2.90 -2.00
C ALA A 35 4.30 2.49 -2.89
N CYS A 36 4.75 1.26 -2.73
CA CYS A 36 5.85 0.69 -3.51
C CYS A 36 5.35 -0.57 -4.23
N ARG A 37 5.48 -0.59 -5.56
CA ARG A 37 5.22 -1.79 -6.38
C ARG A 37 6.54 -2.27 -6.96
N TRP A 38 6.81 -3.56 -6.88
CA TRP A 38 8.05 -4.17 -7.41
C TRP A 38 7.86 -5.66 -7.70
N GLY A 39 8.96 -6.31 -8.08
CA GLY A 39 9.01 -7.71 -8.53
C GLY A 39 9.21 -7.79 -10.05
N PRO A 40 9.75 -8.89 -10.60
CA PRO A 40 9.94 -9.06 -12.04
C PRO A 40 8.70 -8.75 -12.87
N ASP A 41 7.51 -9.07 -12.34
CA ASP A 41 6.23 -8.82 -13.00
C ASP A 41 5.41 -7.71 -12.34
N GLY A 42 5.98 -7.02 -11.34
CA GLY A 42 5.26 -6.08 -10.50
C GLY A 42 4.26 -6.79 -9.59
N GLU A 43 4.59 -7.99 -9.15
CA GLU A 43 3.71 -8.87 -8.38
C GLU A 43 3.64 -8.52 -6.88
N TYR A 44 4.54 -7.66 -6.39
CA TYR A 44 4.59 -7.24 -5.00
C TYR A 44 4.17 -5.79 -4.82
N LEU A 45 3.43 -5.55 -3.74
CA LEU A 45 3.02 -4.23 -3.30
C LEU A 45 3.28 -4.08 -1.81
N SER A 46 3.83 -2.94 -1.39
CA SER A 46 3.80 -2.50 -0.01
C SER A 46 3.08 -1.16 0.10
N LEU A 47 2.35 -1.02 1.20
CA LEU A 47 1.64 0.20 1.57
C LEU A 47 2.10 0.57 2.97
N ALA A 48 2.92 1.62 3.06
CA ALA A 48 3.45 2.08 4.32
C ALA A 48 2.76 3.36 4.78
N THR A 49 2.33 3.42 6.04
CA THR A 49 2.02 4.71 6.68
C THR A 49 3.30 5.53 6.81
N ALA A 50 3.20 6.85 6.63
CA ALA A 50 4.35 7.75 6.60
C ALA A 50 4.09 9.07 7.37
N GLY A 51 3.12 9.05 8.29
CA GLY A 51 2.81 10.14 9.20
C GLY A 51 1.54 10.93 8.85
N VAL A 52 1.11 11.77 9.78
CA VAL A 52 -0.13 12.56 9.67
C VAL A 52 0.03 13.71 8.68
N MET A 53 -1.00 13.93 7.85
CA MET A 53 -1.09 15.12 6.99
C MET A 53 -1.49 16.33 7.83
N ARG A 54 -0.58 17.30 7.97
CA ARG A 54 -0.87 18.57 8.67
C ARG A 54 -1.80 19.48 7.88
N ASP A 55 -1.66 19.48 6.55
CA ASP A 55 -2.58 20.13 5.62
C ASP A 55 -3.41 19.04 4.90
N PRO A 56 -4.72 18.91 5.19
CA PRO A 56 -5.59 17.95 4.54
C PRO A 56 -5.71 18.12 3.01
N ASN A 57 -5.41 19.32 2.50
CA ASN A 57 -5.44 19.65 1.07
C ASN A 57 -4.05 19.65 0.44
N GLY A 58 -3.02 19.24 1.19
CA GLY A 58 -1.65 19.16 0.70
C GLY A 58 -1.56 18.28 -0.54
N ARG A 59 -1.07 18.85 -1.64
CA ARG A 59 -0.85 18.14 -2.92
C ARG A 59 0.60 17.71 -3.14
N VAL A 60 1.48 18.13 -2.23
CA VAL A 60 2.91 17.83 -2.24
C VAL A 60 3.24 17.18 -0.90
N ALA A 61 3.82 15.99 -0.95
CA ALA A 61 4.28 15.30 0.25
C ALA A 61 5.55 15.99 0.80
N PRO A 62 5.75 16.00 2.13
CA PRO A 62 7.00 16.48 2.71
C PRO A 62 8.20 15.71 2.16
N ASP A 63 9.33 16.41 2.00
CA ASP A 63 10.55 15.82 1.43
C ASP A 63 10.99 14.55 2.18
N ALA A 64 10.95 14.60 3.52
CA ALA A 64 11.48 13.57 4.41
C ALA A 64 10.38 12.71 5.09
N ILE A 65 9.46 12.15 4.30
CA ILE A 65 8.57 11.08 4.80
C ILE A 65 9.29 9.72 4.80
N ALA A 66 8.96 8.86 5.77
CA ALA A 66 9.56 7.54 5.91
C ALA A 66 8.50 6.47 6.28
N PRO A 67 8.64 5.23 5.80
CA PRO A 67 7.75 4.12 6.18
C PRO A 67 7.74 3.85 7.69
N ILE A 68 6.55 3.74 8.29
CA ILE A 68 6.33 3.43 9.71
C ILE A 68 5.75 2.02 9.86
N HIS A 69 4.52 1.80 9.40
CA HIS A 69 3.87 0.49 9.38
C HIS A 69 3.55 0.08 7.96
N SER A 70 4.00 -1.10 7.55
CA SER A 70 3.97 -1.55 6.16
C SER A 70 3.13 -2.81 5.99
N LEU A 71 2.06 -2.66 5.21
CA LEU A 71 1.30 -3.78 4.66
C LEU A 71 2.08 -4.38 3.50
N PHE A 72 1.90 -5.68 3.26
CA PHE A 72 2.42 -6.36 2.07
C PHE A 72 1.31 -7.09 1.35
N GLY A 73 1.30 -6.98 0.02
CA GLY A 73 0.36 -7.65 -0.84
C GLY A 73 1.00 -8.33 -2.05
N VAL A 74 0.36 -9.41 -2.48
CA VAL A 74 0.74 -10.19 -3.66
C VAL A 74 -0.33 -10.04 -4.71
N LEU A 75 0.07 -9.80 -5.95
CA LEU A 75 -0.81 -9.61 -7.09
C LEU A 75 -1.70 -10.83 -7.32
N VAL A 76 -3.00 -10.60 -7.46
CA VAL A 76 -4.00 -11.66 -7.73
C VAL A 76 -4.72 -11.46 -9.06
N SER A 77 -4.79 -10.23 -9.56
CA SER A 77 -5.49 -9.92 -10.80
C SER A 77 -5.02 -8.59 -11.38
N GLU A 78 -4.95 -8.53 -12.71
CA GLU A 78 -4.75 -7.30 -13.48
C GLU A 78 -5.84 -7.15 -14.54
N SER A 79 -6.26 -5.92 -14.77
CA SER A 79 -7.23 -5.55 -15.80
C SER A 79 -6.65 -4.40 -16.63
N GLU A 80 -6.36 -4.68 -17.91
CA GLU A 80 -5.90 -3.65 -18.85
C GLU A 80 -6.99 -2.64 -19.17
N SER A 81 -8.24 -3.10 -19.33
CA SER A 81 -9.39 -2.24 -19.65
C SER A 81 -9.70 -1.25 -18.55
N GLU A 82 -9.53 -1.66 -17.29
CA GLU A 82 -9.72 -0.79 -16.12
C GLU A 82 -8.43 -0.10 -15.66
N ALA A 83 -7.30 -0.40 -16.32
CA ALA A 83 -5.96 0.01 -15.90
C ALA A 83 -5.72 -0.20 -14.40
N ALA A 84 -6.12 -1.38 -13.90
CA ALA A 84 -6.15 -1.69 -12.47
C ALA A 84 -5.42 -2.99 -12.14
N SER A 85 -4.78 -3.03 -10.98
CA SER A 85 -4.12 -4.21 -10.43
C SER A 85 -4.62 -4.43 -8.99
N THR A 86 -5.02 -5.66 -8.67
CA THR A 86 -5.53 -6.05 -7.34
C THR A 86 -4.55 -6.99 -6.66
N PHE A 87 -4.27 -6.71 -5.39
CA PHE A 87 -3.32 -7.43 -4.54
C PHE A 87 -4.06 -7.94 -3.31
N LEU A 88 -3.76 -9.18 -2.91
CA LEU A 88 -4.20 -9.72 -1.63
C LEU A 88 -3.14 -9.42 -0.57
N LEU A 89 -3.59 -8.85 0.55
CA LEU A 89 -2.71 -8.58 1.68
C LEU A 89 -2.44 -9.85 2.47
N VAL A 90 -1.25 -9.93 3.06
CA VAL A 90 -0.81 -11.11 3.81
C VAL A 90 -0.66 -10.82 5.29
N ARG A 91 -0.94 -11.85 6.08
CA ARG A 91 -0.75 -11.85 7.53
C ARG A 91 0.62 -12.38 7.95
N GLN A 92 1.36 -12.98 7.02
CA GLN A 92 2.71 -13.50 7.23
C GLN A 92 3.58 -13.05 6.06
N LEU A 93 4.69 -12.39 6.37
CA LEU A 93 5.60 -11.89 5.34
C LEU A 93 6.36 -13.08 4.73
N PRO A 94 6.29 -13.29 3.40
CA PRO A 94 7.01 -14.39 2.76
C PRO A 94 8.53 -14.19 2.86
N PHE A 95 9.28 -15.25 3.20
CA PHE A 95 10.73 -15.21 3.11
C PHE A 95 11.17 -15.25 1.63
N PRO A 96 12.17 -14.46 1.18
CA PRO A 96 13.05 -13.57 1.96
C PRO A 96 12.67 -12.08 1.87
N VAL A 97 11.38 -11.74 1.75
CA VAL A 97 10.96 -10.34 1.58
C VAL A 97 11.29 -9.52 2.83
N GLU A 98 11.93 -8.37 2.62
CA GLU A 98 12.13 -7.34 3.63
C GLU A 98 11.31 -6.09 3.26
N LEU A 99 10.76 -5.43 4.27
CA LEU A 99 10.02 -4.18 4.11
C LEU A 99 10.71 -3.06 4.86
N ALA A 100 10.61 -1.85 4.31
CA ALA A 100 10.88 -0.65 5.08
C ALA A 100 9.77 -0.44 6.13
N GLY A 101 10.12 0.04 7.33
CA GLY A 101 9.20 0.14 8.46
C GLY A 101 8.88 -1.20 9.13
N THR A 102 7.94 -1.19 10.07
CA THR A 102 7.49 -2.39 10.78
C THR A 102 6.44 -3.10 9.95
N PHE A 103 6.64 -4.40 9.65
CA PHE A 103 5.62 -5.21 8.99
C PHE A 103 4.33 -5.21 9.81
N PHE A 104 3.21 -4.94 9.13
CA PHE A 104 1.89 -4.81 9.73
C PHE A 104 0.98 -5.91 9.16
N PRO A 105 0.77 -7.03 9.90
CA PRO A 105 -0.05 -8.14 9.44
C PRO A 105 -1.50 -7.74 9.22
N ALA A 106 -2.03 -7.99 8.02
CA ALA A 106 -3.44 -7.74 7.71
C ALA A 106 -3.96 -8.68 6.62
N ASP A 107 -5.24 -9.03 6.66
CA ASP A 107 -5.96 -9.63 5.54
C ASP A 107 -6.81 -8.60 4.81
N GLY A 108 -7.16 -8.91 3.56
CA GLY A 108 -7.97 -8.08 2.70
C GLY A 108 -7.30 -7.85 1.36
N TYR A 109 -7.57 -6.70 0.75
CA TYR A 109 -7.02 -6.38 -0.56
C TYR A 109 -6.61 -4.91 -0.69
N ALA A 110 -5.74 -4.68 -1.65
CA ALA A 110 -5.38 -3.38 -2.16
C ALA A 110 -5.61 -3.39 -3.67
N ARG A 111 -6.26 -2.34 -4.19
CA ARG A 111 -6.53 -2.17 -5.61
C ARG A 111 -5.92 -0.85 -6.05
N LEU A 112 -4.93 -0.94 -6.93
CA LEU A 112 -4.34 0.20 -7.62
C LEU A 112 -5.08 0.44 -8.93
N GLN A 113 -5.26 1.70 -9.29
CA GLN A 113 -5.83 2.10 -10.58
C GLN A 113 -5.09 3.31 -11.12
N GLN A 114 -4.66 3.23 -12.39
CA GLN A 114 -4.11 4.35 -13.15
C GLN A 114 -5.23 5.00 -13.97
N ARG A 115 -5.58 6.24 -13.63
CA ARG A 115 -6.41 7.12 -14.50
C ARG A 115 -5.58 8.36 -14.86
N GLU A 116 -6.06 9.54 -14.49
CA GLU A 116 -5.29 10.79 -14.51
C GLU A 116 -4.05 10.71 -13.61
N THR A 117 -4.17 10.01 -12.48
CA THR A 117 -3.08 9.71 -11.55
C THR A 117 -3.22 8.29 -11.00
N ILE A 118 -2.23 7.83 -10.23
CA ILE A 118 -2.31 6.57 -9.48
C ILE A 118 -3.25 6.80 -8.29
N SER A 119 -4.25 5.94 -8.18
CA SER A 119 -5.16 5.88 -7.04
C SER A 119 -5.13 4.49 -6.43
N LEU A 120 -5.42 4.43 -5.14
CA LEU A 120 -5.41 3.22 -4.34
C LEU A 120 -6.67 3.16 -3.49
N VAL A 121 -7.31 2.00 -3.47
CA VAL A 121 -8.29 1.63 -2.46
C VAL A 121 -7.79 0.39 -1.76
N SER A 122 -7.79 0.39 -0.43
CA SER A 122 -7.53 -0.82 0.35
C SER A 122 -8.58 -1.02 1.42
N LYS A 123 -9.05 -2.26 1.55
CA LYS A 123 -10.02 -2.67 2.57
C LYS A 123 -9.38 -3.83 3.31
N THR A 124 -9.10 -3.64 4.59
CA THR A 124 -8.27 -4.55 5.37
C THR A 124 -8.86 -4.79 6.75
N ARG A 125 -8.52 -5.94 7.32
CA ARG A 125 -8.70 -6.22 8.74
C ARG A 125 -7.36 -6.64 9.30
N TYR A 126 -7.15 -6.32 10.56
CA TYR A 126 -5.94 -6.70 11.27
C TYR A 126 -6.24 -6.92 12.73
N SER A 127 -5.42 -7.76 13.32
CA SER A 127 -5.37 -7.98 14.74
C SER A 127 -3.96 -8.45 15.06
N HIS A 128 -3.29 -7.75 15.96
CA HIS A 128 -1.90 -8.02 16.29
C HIS A 128 -1.64 -7.76 17.77
N SER A 129 -0.67 -8.47 18.34
CA SER A 129 -0.02 -8.05 19.58
C SER A 129 1.31 -7.37 19.28
N CYS A 130 1.64 -6.37 20.09
CA CYS A 130 2.94 -5.71 20.03
C CYS A 130 4.00 -6.54 20.76
N GLY A 131 5.19 -6.66 20.18
CA GLY A 131 6.33 -7.32 20.79
C GLY A 131 7.66 -6.70 20.35
N TRP A 132 8.75 -7.26 20.86
CA TRP A 132 10.11 -6.86 20.50
C TRP A 132 10.93 -8.09 20.10
N LEU A 133 11.66 -7.99 19.00
CA LEU A 133 12.62 -8.99 18.54
C LEU A 133 13.89 -8.27 18.08
N ASP A 134 15.05 -8.65 18.63
CA ASP A 134 16.35 -8.08 18.30
C ASP A 134 16.39 -6.53 18.36
N GLY A 135 15.71 -5.96 19.37
CA GLY A 135 15.63 -4.51 19.58
C GLY A 135 14.71 -3.76 18.62
N ARG A 136 13.95 -4.47 17.78
CA ARG A 136 12.96 -3.91 16.86
C ARG A 136 11.55 -4.25 17.30
N GLU A 137 10.63 -3.32 17.11
CA GLU A 137 9.20 -3.59 17.31
C GLU A 137 8.75 -4.63 16.27
N VAL A 138 7.98 -5.62 16.73
CA VAL A 138 7.33 -6.60 15.86
C VAL A 138 5.84 -6.65 16.16
N ARG A 139 5.03 -6.80 15.11
CA ARG A 139 3.59 -7.02 15.21
C ARG A 139 3.33 -8.49 14.95
N LYS A 140 2.87 -9.22 15.98
CA LYS A 140 2.51 -10.62 15.85
C LYS A 140 1.03 -10.74 15.56
N ASP A 141 0.73 -11.30 14.39
CA ASP A 141 -0.62 -11.61 13.93
C ASP A 141 -1.43 -12.44 14.94
N ILE A 142 -2.69 -12.07 15.17
CA ILE A 142 -3.67 -12.78 16.01
C ILE A 142 -4.90 -13.12 15.13
N PRO A 143 -5.05 -14.37 14.68
CA PRO A 143 -6.13 -14.78 13.77
C PRO A 143 -7.54 -14.60 14.28
N ASP A 144 -7.74 -15.00 15.52
CA ASP A 144 -9.06 -15.04 16.14
C ASP A 144 -9.02 -14.14 17.36
N PRO A 145 -9.05 -12.79 17.17
CA PRO A 145 -9.09 -11.88 18.31
C PRO A 145 -10.32 -12.13 19.17
N ALA A 146 -10.14 -11.97 20.48
CA ALA A 146 -11.28 -11.93 21.39
C ALA A 146 -12.27 -10.82 20.97
N PRO A 147 -13.59 -11.01 21.19
CA PRO A 147 -14.57 -9.98 20.89
C PRO A 147 -14.21 -8.64 21.55
N SER A 148 -14.31 -7.55 20.79
CA SER A 148 -13.97 -6.20 21.25
C SER A 148 -12.50 -5.97 21.62
N SER A 149 -11.58 -6.82 21.17
CA SER A 149 -10.14 -6.57 21.31
C SER A 149 -9.78 -5.20 20.70
N ALA A 150 -9.16 -4.32 21.50
CA ALA A 150 -8.82 -2.97 21.07
C ALA A 150 -7.81 -2.94 19.92
N GLU A 151 -6.99 -3.98 19.80
CA GLU A 151 -5.99 -4.14 18.73
C GLU A 151 -6.54 -4.88 17.50
N ALA A 152 -7.83 -5.24 17.50
CA ALA A 152 -8.52 -5.84 16.37
C ALA A 152 -9.41 -4.80 15.69
N MET A 153 -9.04 -4.40 14.48
CA MET A 153 -9.67 -3.30 13.76
C MET A 153 -9.74 -3.58 12.25
N ALA A 154 -10.45 -2.72 11.54
CA ALA A 154 -10.49 -2.68 10.09
C ALA A 154 -10.08 -1.30 9.56
N TRP A 155 -9.36 -1.27 8.44
CA TRP A 155 -9.01 -0.04 7.73
C TRP A 155 -9.63 0.01 6.35
N HIS A 156 -10.18 1.17 6.04
CA HIS A 156 -10.68 1.55 4.73
C HIS A 156 -9.82 2.72 4.25
N ILE A 157 -8.90 2.43 3.34
CA ILE A 157 -7.95 3.39 2.82
C ILE A 157 -8.40 3.80 1.43
N GLU A 158 -8.46 5.10 1.21
CA GLU A 158 -8.61 5.71 -0.11
C GLU A 158 -7.48 6.72 -0.29
N ALA A 159 -6.63 6.50 -1.28
CA ALA A 159 -5.45 7.31 -1.48
C ALA A 159 -5.25 7.70 -2.94
N LYS A 160 -4.64 8.87 -3.15
CA LYS A 160 -4.25 9.37 -4.47
C LYS A 160 -2.79 9.78 -4.42
N ARG A 161 -2.03 9.45 -5.47
CA ARG A 161 -0.65 9.91 -5.62
C ARG A 161 -0.61 11.44 -5.55
N CYS A 162 0.40 11.93 -4.85
CA CYS A 162 0.78 13.34 -4.77
C CYS A 162 2.22 13.53 -5.27
N ASP A 163 2.62 14.77 -5.51
CA ASP A 163 4.00 15.06 -5.90
C ASP A 163 4.92 14.83 -4.70
N TRP A 164 6.09 14.21 -4.94
CA TRP A 164 7.09 13.94 -3.91
C TRP A 164 8.48 13.80 -4.51
N ILE A 165 9.47 14.44 -3.89
CA ILE A 165 10.85 14.44 -4.39
C ILE A 165 11.50 13.04 -4.41
N GLY A 166 11.05 12.14 -3.54
CA GLY A 166 11.55 10.76 -3.46
C GLY A 166 10.86 9.78 -4.42
N GLU A 167 10.01 10.27 -5.32
CA GLU A 167 9.23 9.40 -6.19
C GLU A 167 10.08 8.72 -7.28
N PHE A 168 9.64 7.53 -7.67
CA PHE A 168 10.15 6.77 -8.79
C PHE A 168 8.99 6.07 -9.48
N ILE A 169 8.90 6.15 -10.81
CA ILE A 169 7.93 5.38 -11.60
C ILE A 169 8.67 4.83 -12.81
N SER A 170 8.74 3.51 -12.94
CA SER A 170 9.32 2.88 -14.12
C SER A 170 8.45 3.17 -15.34
N GLU A 171 9.07 3.55 -16.45
CA GLU A 171 8.37 3.56 -17.72
C GLU A 171 7.91 2.14 -18.08
N SER A 172 6.68 2.03 -18.57
CA SER A 172 6.15 0.78 -19.13
C SER A 172 7.09 0.34 -20.27
N ILE A 173 7.64 -0.88 -20.22
CA ILE A 173 8.52 -1.50 -21.24
C ILE A 173 7.73 -1.80 -22.54
N LEU A 174 7.13 -0.77 -23.12
CA LEU A 174 6.37 -0.79 -24.37
C LEU A 174 6.75 0.38 -25.28
N GLN A 175 7.91 0.99 -25.02
CA GLN A 175 8.64 1.82 -25.97
C GLN A 175 10.05 1.25 -26.18
N GLU A 176 10.16 0.25 -27.07
CA GLU A 176 11.25 0.09 -28.06
C GLU A 176 11.20 -1.29 -28.73
N LYS A 177 10.15 -1.51 -29.52
CA LYS A 177 10.29 -2.24 -30.79
C LYS A 177 9.74 -1.37 -31.91
N ARG A 178 10.23 -0.12 -32.02
CA ARG A 178 10.25 0.51 -33.35
C ARG A 178 11.27 -0.27 -34.14
N ALA A 179 10.79 -1.13 -35.03
CA ALA A 179 11.62 -1.81 -36.00
C ALA A 179 12.54 -0.78 -36.65
N MET A 180 13.85 -0.94 -36.46
CA MET A 180 14.81 -0.34 -37.39
C MET A 180 14.54 -0.99 -38.74
N ARG A 181 13.68 -0.36 -39.55
CA ARG A 181 13.69 -0.60 -40.99
C ARG A 181 15.00 -0.01 -41.48
N ALA A 182 15.96 -0.89 -41.78
CA ALA A 182 17.07 -0.53 -42.63
C ALA A 182 16.48 -0.11 -43.98
N ASN A 183 16.60 1.18 -44.31
CA ASN A 183 16.57 1.62 -45.69
C ASN A 183 17.98 1.41 -46.24
N GLY A 184 18.10 0.53 -47.23
CA GLY A 184 19.33 0.20 -47.94
C GLY A 184 19.13 -1.05 -48.77
#